data_AF-A0A402ATT8-F1
#
_entry.id   AF-A0A402ATT8-F1
#
_cell.length_a   1.000
_cell.length_b   1.000
_cell.length_c   1.000
_cell.angle_alpha   90.00
_cell.angle_beta   90.00
_cell.angle_gamma   90.00
#
_symmetry.space_group_name_H-M   'P 1'
#
loop_
_entity.id
_entity.type
_entity.pdbx_description
1 polymer ?
#
loop_
_entity_poly.entity_id
_entity_poly.type
_entity_poly.pdbx_seq_one_letter_code
_entity_poly.pdbx_strand_id
1 'polypeptide(L)'
;MAKKVVYSLLACCLLYFLLQSVQPTVVHASSHDNNVEWNGLFSDQGPLYDSALEPTCSTPLTLSMRTFHQDITSANIKYYDTADSSFHWVAMSFSNTDATQRFDIWKGTIPASCSIKLPFSDQRWLSHCLV
;
A
#
# COMPACT_ATOMS: atom_id res chain seq x y z
N MET A 1 -43.39 42.34 -17.98
CA MET A 1 -43.46 41.19 -17.04
C MET A 1 -42.51 40.05 -17.41
N ALA A 2 -42.40 39.64 -18.68
CA ALA A 2 -41.60 38.48 -19.12
C ALA A 2 -40.09 38.51 -18.76
N LYS A 3 -39.41 39.66 -18.85
CA LYS A 3 -37.95 39.76 -18.58
C LYS A 3 -37.56 39.40 -17.13
N LYS A 4 -38.37 39.79 -16.14
CA LYS A 4 -38.12 39.48 -14.71
C LYS A 4 -38.20 37.98 -14.42
N VAL A 5 -39.10 37.26 -15.10
CA VAL A 5 -39.26 35.81 -14.96
C VAL A 5 -38.06 35.07 -15.54
N VAL A 6 -37.54 35.53 -16.69
CA VAL A 6 -36.35 34.96 -17.33
C VAL A 6 -35.09 35.14 -16.46
N TYR A 7 -34.87 36.32 -15.88
CA TYR A 7 -33.74 36.53 -14.96
C TYR A 7 -33.86 35.72 -13.68
N SER A 8 -35.07 35.53 -13.15
CA SER A 8 -35.31 34.70 -11.97
C SER A 8 -35.03 33.22 -12.25
N LEU A 9 -35.39 32.71 -13.44
CA LEU A 9 -35.11 31.34 -13.85
C LEU A 9 -33.62 31.11 -14.09
N LEU A 10 -32.94 32.05 -14.75
CA LEU A 10 -31.48 31.99 -14.97
C LEU A 10 -30.70 32.04 -13.65
N ALA A 11 -31.09 32.91 -12.70
CA ALA A 11 -30.47 32.97 -11.38
C ALA A 11 -30.67 31.67 -10.59
N CYS A 12 -31.85 31.04 -10.70
CA CYS A 12 -32.14 29.77 -10.04
C CYS A 12 -31.33 28.61 -10.63
N CYS A 13 -31.19 28.55 -11.96
CA CYS A 13 -30.31 27.58 -12.63
C CYS A 13 -28.84 27.76 -12.25
N LEU A 14 -28.35 29.00 -12.17
CA LEU A 14 -26.97 29.27 -11.76
C LEU A 14 -26.72 28.85 -10.31
N LEU A 15 -27.69 29.09 -9.40
CA LEU A 15 -27.62 28.64 -8.01
C LEU A 15 -27.63 27.11 -7.92
N TYR A 16 -28.45 26.43 -8.73
CA TYR A 16 -28.54 24.97 -8.75
C TYR A 16 -27.23 24.33 -9.26
N PHE A 17 -26.60 24.90 -10.29
CA PHE A 17 -25.29 24.47 -10.78
C PHE A 17 -24.17 24.71 -9.75
N LEU A 18 -24.23 25.79 -8.98
CA LEU A 18 -23.28 26.07 -7.90
C LEU A 18 -23.46 25.16 -6.68
N LEU A 19 -24.66 24.59 -6.47
CA LEU A 19 -24.95 23.65 -5.38
C LEU A 19 -24.57 22.20 -5.71
N GLN A 20 -24.44 21.83 -6.98
CA GLN A 20 -24.06 20.47 -7.39
C GLN A 20 -22.55 20.21 -7.38
N SER A 21 -21.70 21.24 -7.25
CA SER A 21 -20.24 21.10 -7.27
C SER A 21 -19.63 20.65 -5.93
N VAL A 22 -20.44 20.51 -4.88
CA VAL A 22 -19.99 20.08 -3.55
C VAL A 22 -20.58 18.71 -3.23
N GLN A 23 -20.16 17.68 -3.97
CA GLN A 23 -20.40 16.32 -3.53
C GLN A 23 -19.33 15.97 -2.48
N PRO A 24 -19.71 15.68 -1.21
CA PRO A 24 -18.76 15.18 -0.24
C PRO A 24 -18.25 13.83 -0.74
N THR A 25 -16.95 13.74 -1.02
CA THR A 25 -16.30 12.45 -1.26
C THR A 25 -16.36 11.67 0.04
N VAL A 26 -17.16 10.60 0.06
CA VAL A 26 -17.16 9.65 1.16
C VAL A 26 -15.83 8.90 1.09
N VAL A 27 -14.93 9.19 2.03
CA VAL A 27 -13.67 8.45 2.16
C VAL A 27 -13.98 7.25 3.05
N HIS A 28 -13.91 6.05 2.47
CA HIS A 28 -14.00 4.81 3.24
C HIS A 28 -12.65 4.56 3.93
N ALA A 29 -12.69 4.19 5.20
CA ALA A 29 -11.52 3.63 5.86
C ALA A 29 -11.21 2.25 5.22
N SER A 30 -9.94 1.91 5.11
CA SER A 30 -9.51 0.57 4.69
C SER A 30 -10.05 -0.48 5.66
N SER A 31 -10.35 -1.66 5.13
CA SER A 31 -10.84 -2.79 5.91
C SER A 31 -10.58 -4.10 5.15
N HIS A 32 -10.76 -5.23 5.82
CA HIS A 32 -10.73 -6.53 5.15
C HIS A 32 -12.00 -6.73 4.30
N ASP A 33 -11.99 -6.21 3.08
CA ASP A 33 -13.12 -6.21 2.15
C ASP A 33 -12.83 -6.93 0.82
N ASN A 34 -11.78 -7.76 0.80
CA ASN A 34 -11.23 -8.42 -0.39
C ASN A 34 -10.73 -7.44 -1.46
N ASN A 35 -10.45 -6.20 -1.08
CA ASN A 35 -9.72 -5.24 -1.89
C ASN A 35 -8.38 -4.91 -1.20
N VAL A 36 -7.37 -4.61 -2.01
CA VAL A 36 -6.10 -4.10 -1.51
C VAL A 36 -6.03 -2.65 -1.91
N GLU A 37 -5.78 -1.76 -0.96
CA GLU A 37 -5.71 -0.33 -1.23
C GLU A 37 -4.29 0.10 -1.60
N TRP A 38 -4.03 0.18 -2.90
CA TRP A 38 -2.70 0.41 -3.49
C TRP A 38 -2.03 1.70 -2.99
N ASN A 39 -2.81 2.73 -2.67
CA ASN A 39 -2.31 4.00 -2.12
C ASN A 39 -1.64 3.84 -0.74
N GLY A 40 -1.98 2.79 0.01
CA GLY A 40 -1.37 2.46 1.29
C GLY A 40 -0.04 1.72 1.16
N LEU A 41 0.17 1.03 0.04
CA LEU A 41 1.32 0.14 -0.17
C LEU A 41 2.64 0.91 -0.34
N PHE A 42 3.63 0.59 0.49
CA PHE A 42 4.97 1.13 0.33
C PHE A 42 6.04 0.21 0.93
N SER A 43 7.14 0.08 0.23
CA SER A 43 8.38 -0.55 0.71
C SER A 43 9.52 -0.03 -0.15
N ASP A 44 10.67 0.22 0.46
CA ASP A 44 11.91 0.58 -0.22
C ASP A 44 13.10 -0.01 0.53
N GLN A 45 14.32 0.36 0.13
CA GLN A 45 15.54 -0.05 0.82
C GLN A 45 15.99 0.95 1.90
N GLY A 46 15.10 1.86 2.31
CA GLY A 46 15.35 2.79 3.40
C GLY A 46 15.39 2.08 4.75
N PRO A 47 15.99 2.69 5.77
CA PRO A 47 16.22 2.07 7.08
C PRO A 47 14.93 1.72 7.86
N LEU A 48 13.77 2.18 7.40
CA LEU A 48 12.47 1.78 7.94
C LEU A 48 11.97 0.44 7.39
N TYR A 49 12.40 0.07 6.19
CA TYR A 49 11.86 -1.04 5.42
C TYR A 49 12.88 -2.14 5.14
N ASP A 50 14.17 -1.84 5.27
CA ASP A 50 15.26 -2.78 5.07
C ASP A 50 16.23 -2.70 6.26
N SER A 51 16.43 -3.82 6.95
CA SER A 51 17.36 -3.90 8.10
C SER A 51 18.84 -3.92 7.71
N ALA A 52 19.15 -4.29 6.47
CA ALA A 52 20.53 -4.49 5.99
C ALA A 52 20.61 -4.30 4.47
N LEU A 53 20.96 -3.08 4.05
CA LEU A 53 21.13 -2.71 2.64
C LEU A 53 22.15 -3.59 1.90
N GLU A 54 23.21 -3.97 2.62
CA GLU A 54 24.31 -4.81 2.12
C GLU A 54 24.52 -5.97 3.12
N PRO A 55 23.66 -7.01 3.08
CA PRO A 55 23.75 -8.11 4.02
C PRO A 55 24.99 -8.96 3.73
N THR A 56 25.64 -9.43 4.80
CA THR A 56 26.74 -10.40 4.68
C THR A 56 26.19 -11.83 4.70
N CYS A 57 27.05 -12.83 4.45
CA CYS A 57 26.71 -14.25 4.51
C CYS A 57 26.04 -14.70 5.83
N SER A 58 26.25 -13.98 6.93
CA SER A 58 25.73 -14.29 8.26
C SER A 58 24.65 -13.33 8.74
N THR A 59 24.28 -12.33 7.94
CA THR A 59 23.29 -11.31 8.30
C THR A 59 21.92 -11.68 7.72
N PRO A 60 20.92 -12.03 8.55
CA PRO A 60 19.56 -12.19 8.05
C PRO A 60 18.99 -10.83 7.63
N LEU A 61 18.17 -10.83 6.58
CA LEU A 61 17.56 -9.63 6.01
C LEU A 61 16.10 -9.55 6.44
N THR A 62 15.74 -8.55 7.24
CA THR A 62 14.34 -8.28 7.60
C THR A 62 13.82 -7.17 6.72
N LEU A 63 12.78 -7.49 5.94
CA LEU A 63 12.08 -6.55 5.10
C LEU A 63 10.74 -6.19 5.72
N SER A 64 10.36 -4.92 5.56
CA SER A 64 9.07 -4.41 6.01
C SER A 64 8.27 -3.83 4.85
N MET A 65 6.96 -3.93 4.94
CA MET A 65 6.01 -3.35 3.99
C MET A 65 4.92 -2.61 4.76
N ARG A 66 4.59 -1.42 4.27
CA ARG A 66 3.48 -0.60 4.76
C ARG A 66 2.21 -0.93 3.99
N THR A 67 1.08 -1.05 4.68
CA THR A 67 -0.27 -1.02 4.11
C THR A 67 -1.11 0.02 4.84
N PHE A 68 -2.32 0.33 4.36
CA PHE A 68 -3.27 1.01 5.24
C PHE A 68 -3.64 0.11 6.43
N HIS A 69 -4.11 0.73 7.51
CA HIS A 69 -4.53 0.03 8.71
C HIS A 69 -5.70 -0.93 8.42
N GLN A 70 -5.58 -2.19 8.82
CA GLN A 70 -6.59 -3.25 8.62
C GLN A 70 -6.99 -3.51 7.16
N ASP A 71 -6.12 -3.20 6.20
CA ASP A 71 -6.36 -3.37 4.77
C ASP A 71 -6.23 -4.84 4.33
N ILE A 72 -5.16 -5.51 4.75
CA ILE A 72 -4.78 -6.85 4.26
C ILE A 72 -4.81 -7.90 5.36
N THR A 73 -5.09 -9.15 4.99
CA THR A 73 -5.10 -10.30 5.92
C THR A 73 -3.77 -11.05 5.99
N SER A 74 -2.98 -10.99 4.91
CA SER A 74 -1.71 -11.71 4.74
C SER A 74 -0.81 -10.98 3.75
N ALA A 75 0.51 -11.16 3.90
CA ALA A 75 1.49 -10.75 2.92
C ALA A 75 2.64 -11.76 2.89
N ASN A 76 3.28 -11.91 1.72
CA ASN A 76 4.45 -12.75 1.58
C ASN A 76 5.58 -12.01 0.86
N ILE A 77 6.82 -12.29 1.25
CA ILE A 77 8.01 -11.90 0.50
C ILE A 77 8.33 -13.05 -0.45
N LYS A 78 8.33 -12.76 -1.75
CA LYS A 78 8.90 -13.66 -2.75
C LYS A 78 10.31 -13.20 -3.10
N TYR A 79 11.26 -14.12 -3.10
CA TYR A 79 12.63 -13.83 -3.52
C TYR A 79 13.21 -14.96 -4.37
N TYR A 80 14.13 -14.62 -5.27
CA TYR A 80 14.93 -15.58 -6.00
C TYR A 80 16.24 -15.85 -5.26
N ASP A 81 16.61 -17.12 -5.12
CA ASP A 81 17.88 -17.53 -4.51
C ASP A 81 18.81 -18.14 -5.59
N THR A 82 20.00 -17.55 -5.77
CA THR A 82 20.97 -18.09 -6.73
C THR A 82 21.62 -19.40 -6.28
N ALA A 83 21.49 -19.79 -5.00
CA ALA A 83 22.05 -21.06 -4.51
C ALA A 83 21.37 -22.27 -5.17
N ASP A 84 20.06 -22.21 -5.35
CA ASP A 84 19.25 -23.30 -5.92
C ASP A 84 18.53 -22.91 -7.21
N SER A 85 18.70 -21.66 -7.66
CA SER A 85 18.07 -21.12 -8.86
C SER A 85 16.54 -21.20 -8.84
N SER A 86 15.94 -20.96 -7.68
CA SER A 86 14.49 -21.09 -7.47
C SER A 86 13.88 -19.92 -6.69
N PHE A 87 12.55 -19.84 -6.73
CA PHE A 87 11.79 -18.87 -5.95
C PHE A 87 11.38 -19.43 -4.59
N HIS A 88 11.55 -18.62 -3.57
CA HIS A 88 11.17 -18.90 -2.20
C HIS A 88 10.15 -17.89 -1.71
N TRP A 89 9.38 -18.30 -0.71
CA TRP A 89 8.35 -17.48 -0.08
C TRP A 89 8.60 -17.40 1.42
N VAL A 90 8.49 -16.20 1.98
CA VAL A 90 8.49 -15.96 3.43
C VAL A 90 7.19 -15.28 3.79
N ALA A 91 6.40 -15.92 4.64
CA ALA A 91 5.21 -15.30 5.20
C ALA A 91 5.61 -14.09 6.06
N MET A 92 4.94 -12.97 5.84
CA MET A 92 5.08 -11.79 6.68
C MET A 92 4.07 -11.85 7.82
N SER A 93 4.41 -11.20 8.92
CA SER A 93 3.51 -11.00 10.06
C SER A 93 3.32 -9.53 10.34
N PHE A 94 2.13 -9.16 10.82
CA PHE A 94 1.89 -7.85 11.40
C PHE A 94 2.93 -7.55 12.50
N SER A 95 3.55 -6.39 12.43
CA SER A 95 4.53 -5.91 13.40
C SER A 95 3.90 -4.88 14.32
N ASN A 96 3.43 -3.77 13.74
CA ASN A 96 2.84 -2.67 14.48
C ASN A 96 2.07 -1.73 13.55
N THR A 97 1.20 -0.93 14.14
CA THR A 97 0.61 0.24 13.47
C THR A 97 1.51 1.45 13.72
N ASP A 98 1.58 2.36 12.75
CA ASP A 98 2.36 3.60 12.85
C ASP A 98 1.77 4.57 13.90
N ALA A 99 2.52 5.61 14.24
CA ALA A 99 2.11 6.61 15.23
C ALA A 99 0.85 7.39 14.79
N THR A 100 0.58 7.50 13.49
CA THR A 100 -0.62 8.17 12.99
C THR A 100 -1.86 7.28 12.98
N GLN A 101 -1.72 5.98 13.28
CA GLN A 101 -2.81 4.99 13.23
C GLN A 101 -3.45 4.87 11.85
N ARG A 102 -2.68 5.15 10.80
CA ARG A 102 -3.16 5.09 9.41
C ARG A 102 -2.58 3.92 8.66
N PHE A 103 -1.42 3.43 9.07
CA PHE A 103 -0.68 2.43 8.35
C PHE A 103 -0.25 1.28 9.25
N ASP A 104 -0.36 0.06 8.73
CA ASP A 104 0.19 -1.12 9.35
C ASP A 104 1.53 -1.49 8.71
N ILE A 105 2.45 -1.96 9.53
CA ILE A 105 3.75 -2.45 9.12
C ILE A 105 3.74 -3.97 9.24
N TRP A 106 4.02 -4.64 8.13
CA TRP A 106 4.21 -6.07 8.02
C TRP A 106 5.69 -6.36 7.88
N LYS A 107 6.19 -7.44 8.51
CA LYS A 107 7.61 -7.82 8.46
C LYS A 107 7.79 -9.29 8.12
N GLY A 108 8.84 -9.58 7.38
CA GLY A 108 9.33 -10.95 7.16
C GLY A 108 10.84 -10.98 7.10
N THR A 109 11.44 -12.09 7.51
CA THR A 109 12.89 -12.25 7.57
C THR A 109 13.35 -13.33 6.61
N ILE A 110 14.17 -12.92 5.64
CA ILE A 110 14.89 -13.83 4.76
C ILE A 110 16.14 -14.34 5.50
N PRO A 111 16.35 -15.67 5.59
CA PRO A 111 17.49 -16.22 6.32
C PRO A 111 18.83 -15.79 5.68
N ALA A 112 19.90 -15.71 6.47
CA ALA A 112 21.22 -15.38 5.95
C ALA A 112 21.76 -16.50 5.04
N SER A 113 22.45 -16.13 3.96
CA SER A 113 23.26 -17.05 3.15
C SER A 113 24.31 -16.25 2.35
N CYS A 114 25.32 -16.95 1.83
CA CYS A 114 26.29 -16.37 0.90
C CYS A 114 25.77 -16.22 -0.54
N SER A 115 24.55 -16.64 -0.83
CA SER A 115 23.95 -16.51 -2.15
C SER A 115 23.33 -15.14 -2.35
N ILE A 116 23.23 -14.71 -3.60
CA ILE A 116 22.54 -13.48 -3.95
C ILE A 116 21.04 -13.75 -3.85
N LYS A 117 20.36 -12.93 -3.05
CA LYS A 117 18.91 -12.95 -2.93
C LYS A 117 18.35 -11.70 -3.57
N LEU A 118 17.44 -11.88 -4.52
CA LEU A 118 16.79 -10.79 -5.22
C LEU A 118 15.33 -10.74 -4.76
N PRO A 119 15.00 -9.95 -3.73
CA PRO A 119 13.61 -9.72 -3.35
C PRO A 119 12.91 -8.93 -4.45
N PHE A 120 11.69 -9.31 -4.78
CA PHE A 120 10.88 -8.57 -5.72
C PHE A 120 10.29 -7.34 -5.03
N SER A 121 10.89 -6.16 -5.26
CA SER A 121 10.47 -4.88 -4.66
C SER A 121 9.87 -3.88 -5.66
N ASP A 122 9.72 -4.23 -6.94
CA ASP A 122 9.12 -3.33 -7.93
C ASP A 122 7.60 -3.20 -7.68
N GLN A 123 7.13 -1.96 -7.53
CA GLN A 123 5.73 -1.56 -7.30
C GLN A 123 4.75 -2.20 -8.31
N ARG A 124 5.25 -2.59 -9.49
CA ARG A 124 4.46 -3.25 -10.53
C ARG A 124 4.02 -4.69 -10.22
N TRP A 125 4.60 -5.33 -9.18
CA TRP A 125 4.32 -6.74 -8.84
C TRP A 125 3.95 -7.00 -7.37
N LEU A 126 3.78 -5.97 -6.53
CA LEU A 126 3.15 -6.11 -5.21
C LEU A 126 1.74 -6.75 -5.30
N SER A 127 1.11 -6.69 -6.47
CA SER A 127 -0.12 -7.39 -6.84
C SER A 127 -0.07 -8.93 -6.76
N HIS A 128 1.12 -9.54 -6.70
CA HIS A 128 1.27 -11.00 -6.58
C HIS A 128 1.87 -11.46 -5.23
N CYS A 129 2.20 -10.52 -4.33
CA CYS A 129 2.60 -10.83 -2.94
C CYS A 129 1.40 -10.96 -1.98
N LEU A 130 0.22 -10.56 -2.46
CA LEU A 130 -1.08 -10.74 -1.81
C LEU A 130 -1.76 -11.94 -2.45
N VAL A 131 -1.56 -13.09 -1.81
CA VAL A 131 -2.44 -14.26 -1.96
C VAL A 131 -2.97 -14.59 -0.57
#